data_AF-A0A269PG78-F1
#
_entry.id   AF-A0A269PG78-F1
#
_cell.length_a   1.000
_cell.length_b   1.000
_cell.length_c   1.000
_cell.angle_alpha   90.00
_cell.angle_beta   90.00
_cell.angle_gamma   90.00
#
_symmetry.space_group_name_H-M   'P 1'
#
loop_
_entity.id
_entity.type
_entity.pdbx_description
1 polymer ?
#
loop_
_entity_poly.entity_id
_entity_poly.type
_entity_poly.pdbx_seq_one_letter_code
_entity_poly.pdbx_strand_id
1 'polypeptide(L)'
;MHFAFENRDSGKFSLTQISDGVTDVISFPREFHVDLTLIDVDPLKALTAALLLFGVNDGSGLINAPSASLQLDRTLRRQRGEYSPHLVVDPLAESTHDNHTQLLLADHRDSAFPIQPDGKGRNVLIQCRDSSRWAGKLFSLDRVEFASNYRMFVDQTGINTTTALVATGLLLAGDWKSTMLIVENVGALSREECADLIEICAAIGVRTRIVEKSAMERMLKYGEA
;
A
#
# COMPACT_ATOMS: atom_id res chain seq x y z
N MET A 1 -16.52 -12.89 -1.31
CA MET A 1 -15.63 -12.01 -2.09
C MET A 1 -14.20 -12.48 -1.91
N HIS A 2 -13.33 -12.25 -2.89
CA HIS A 2 -11.88 -12.43 -2.73
C HIS A 2 -11.10 -11.35 -3.48
N PHE A 3 -9.81 -11.24 -3.18
CA PHE A 3 -8.87 -10.43 -3.94
C PHE A 3 -7.91 -11.34 -4.70
N ALA A 4 -7.68 -11.03 -5.97
CA ALA A 4 -6.67 -11.66 -6.79
C ALA A 4 -5.58 -10.64 -7.12
N PHE A 5 -4.37 -11.13 -7.33
CA PHE A 5 -3.27 -10.32 -7.82
C PHE A 5 -2.41 -11.12 -8.79
N GLU A 6 -1.93 -10.46 -9.83
CA GLU A 6 -1.15 -11.10 -10.89
C GLU A 6 -0.26 -10.09 -11.63
N ASN A 7 0.82 -10.59 -12.22
CA ASN A 7 1.53 -9.87 -13.27
C ASN A 7 0.86 -10.21 -14.60
N ARG A 8 0.32 -9.19 -15.27
CA ARG A 8 -0.28 -9.33 -16.59
C ARG A 8 0.80 -9.47 -17.67
N ASP A 9 0.42 -10.07 -18.80
CA ASP A 9 1.27 -10.20 -20.00
C ASP A 9 1.80 -8.84 -20.51
N SER A 10 1.12 -7.74 -20.18
CA SER A 10 1.55 -6.38 -20.47
C SER A 10 2.73 -5.88 -19.61
N GLY A 11 3.21 -6.67 -18.66
CA GLY A 11 4.26 -6.30 -17.70
C GLY A 11 3.77 -5.46 -16.52
N LYS A 12 2.45 -5.30 -16.38
CA LYS A 12 1.78 -4.56 -15.30
C LYS A 12 1.29 -5.50 -14.21
N PHE A 13 1.45 -5.09 -12.96
CA PHE A 13 0.86 -5.77 -11.83
C PHE A 13 -0.58 -5.29 -11.64
N SER A 14 -1.47 -6.23 -11.35
CA SER A 14 -2.87 -5.98 -11.06
C SER A 14 -3.25 -6.51 -9.69
N LEU A 15 -4.08 -5.75 -8.98
CA LEU A 15 -4.78 -6.17 -7.77
C LEU A 15 -6.28 -5.95 -8.00
N THR A 16 -7.07 -7.01 -7.87
CA THR A 16 -8.46 -7.04 -8.35
C THR A 16 -9.40 -7.55 -7.28
N GLN A 17 -10.52 -6.87 -7.11
CA GLN A 17 -11.62 -7.29 -6.25
C GLN A 17 -12.61 -8.15 -7.05
N ILE A 18 -12.87 -9.37 -6.58
CA ILE A 18 -13.69 -10.37 -7.26
C ILE A 18 -14.82 -10.82 -6.32
N SER A 19 -16.03 -10.93 -6.86
CA SER A 19 -17.18 -11.50 -6.16
C SER A 19 -17.25 -13.00 -6.38
N ASP A 20 -17.68 -13.72 -5.36
CA ASP A 20 -17.90 -15.17 -5.42
C ASP A 20 -19.33 -15.51 -5.88
N GLY A 21 -20.26 -14.55 -5.82
CA GLY A 21 -21.67 -14.73 -6.12
C GLY A 21 -22.14 -13.87 -7.29
N VAL A 22 -23.02 -14.40 -8.14
CA VAL A 22 -23.62 -13.66 -9.27
C VAL A 22 -24.41 -12.42 -8.81
N THR A 23 -24.81 -12.38 -7.53
CA THR A 23 -25.61 -11.32 -6.92
C THR A 23 -24.82 -10.31 -6.09
N ASP A 24 -23.52 -10.51 -5.84
CA ASP A 24 -22.80 -9.54 -4.99
C ASP A 24 -22.50 -8.26 -5.79
N VAL A 25 -22.77 -7.13 -5.16
CA VAL A 25 -22.40 -5.82 -5.71
C VAL A 25 -20.95 -5.54 -5.30
N ILE A 26 -20.06 -5.44 -6.29
CA ILE A 26 -18.68 -4.98 -6.09
C ILE A 26 -18.62 -3.49 -6.43
N SER A 27 -17.99 -2.71 -5.55
CA SER A 27 -17.67 -1.30 -5.76
C SER A 27 -16.81 -1.09 -7.02
N PHE A 28 -16.87 0.12 -7.58
CA PHE A 28 -16.03 0.54 -8.70
C PHE A 28 -15.13 1.68 -8.21
N PRO A 29 -13.82 1.68 -8.53
CA PRO A 29 -13.10 0.73 -9.40
C PRO A 29 -12.84 -0.64 -8.75
N ARG A 30 -12.85 -1.69 -9.58
CA ARG A 30 -12.61 -3.08 -9.14
C ARG A 30 -11.15 -3.51 -9.24
N GLU A 31 -10.31 -2.69 -9.88
CA GLU A 31 -8.99 -3.10 -10.28
C GLU A 31 -7.96 -1.98 -10.17
N PHE A 32 -6.92 -2.25 -9.39
CA PHE A 32 -5.77 -1.40 -9.18
C PHE A 32 -4.60 -1.91 -10.01
N HIS A 33 -3.95 -0.99 -10.73
CA HIS A 33 -2.87 -1.29 -11.66
C HIS A 33 -1.65 -0.45 -11.35
N VAL A 34 -0.49 -1.10 -11.29
CA VAL A 34 0.81 -0.42 -11.32
C VAL A 34 1.62 -0.91 -12.51
N ASP A 35 2.32 0.01 -13.18
CA ASP A 35 3.15 -0.27 -14.35
C ASP A 35 4.53 -0.82 -13.93
N LEU A 36 4.48 -1.88 -13.13
CA LEU A 36 5.59 -2.61 -12.54
C LEU A 36 5.26 -4.10 -12.49
N THR A 37 6.27 -4.95 -12.52
CA THR A 37 6.16 -6.39 -12.26
C THR A 37 6.60 -6.65 -10.83
N LEU A 38 5.77 -7.31 -10.01
CA LEU A 38 6.10 -7.71 -8.64
C LEU A 38 6.33 -9.22 -8.62
N ILE A 39 7.54 -9.65 -8.30
CA ILE A 39 7.99 -11.04 -8.40
C ILE A 39 7.52 -11.86 -7.20
N ASP A 40 7.76 -11.35 -5.98
CA ASP A 40 7.52 -12.06 -4.72
C ASP A 40 6.45 -11.33 -3.88
N VAL A 41 5.21 -11.30 -4.38
CA VAL A 41 4.12 -10.60 -3.70
C VAL A 41 3.71 -11.33 -2.42
N ASP A 42 3.86 -10.65 -1.28
CA ASP A 42 3.37 -11.12 0.01
C ASP A 42 1.82 -11.06 0.04
N PRO A 43 1.11 -12.20 0.20
CA PRO A 43 -0.34 -12.23 0.16
C PRO A 43 -1.01 -11.42 1.28
N LEU A 44 -0.39 -11.33 2.46
CA LEU A 44 -0.92 -10.57 3.59
C LEU A 44 -0.82 -9.07 3.32
N LYS A 45 0.31 -8.61 2.78
CA LYS A 45 0.47 -7.20 2.38
C LYS A 45 -0.44 -6.84 1.21
N ALA A 46 -0.64 -7.75 0.26
CA ALA A 46 -1.58 -7.57 -0.85
C ALA A 46 -3.03 -7.49 -0.36
N LEU A 47 -3.43 -8.35 0.58
CA LEU A 47 -4.74 -8.28 1.23
C LEU A 47 -4.94 -6.92 1.92
N THR A 48 -3.97 -6.48 2.73
CA THR A 48 -4.08 -5.18 3.42
C THR A 48 -4.11 -4.02 2.43
N ALA A 49 -3.30 -4.03 1.38
CA ALA A 49 -3.37 -3.03 0.30
C ALA A 49 -4.76 -3.01 -0.36
N ALA A 50 -5.35 -4.17 -0.63
CA ALA A 50 -6.69 -4.29 -1.19
C ALA A 50 -7.77 -3.70 -0.26
N LEU A 51 -7.72 -4.05 1.03
CA LEU A 51 -8.64 -3.50 2.03
C LEU A 51 -8.58 -1.96 2.12
N LEU A 52 -7.38 -1.40 1.94
CA LEU A 52 -7.18 0.05 1.91
C LEU A 52 -7.66 0.69 0.60
N LEU A 53 -7.45 0.05 -0.55
CA LEU A 53 -7.77 0.59 -1.89
C LEU A 53 -9.22 0.43 -2.30
N PHE A 54 -9.90 -0.64 -1.89
CA PHE A 54 -11.28 -0.91 -2.28
C PHE A 54 -12.29 -0.42 -1.23
N GLY A 55 -11.80 0.13 -0.11
CA GLY A 55 -12.64 0.70 0.95
C GLY A 55 -13.65 -0.31 1.50
N VAL A 56 -13.27 -1.59 1.61
CA VAL A 56 -14.20 -2.65 2.04
C VAL A 56 -14.53 -2.46 3.51
N ASN A 57 -15.65 -1.80 3.76
CA ASN A 57 -16.15 -1.43 5.10
C ASN A 57 -17.55 -2.01 5.38
N ASP A 58 -18.04 -2.90 4.52
CA ASP A 58 -19.38 -3.43 4.65
C ASP A 58 -19.28 -4.78 5.35
N GLY A 59 -19.58 -4.79 6.65
CA GLY A 59 -19.62 -5.97 7.53
C GLY A 59 -20.59 -7.09 7.12
N SER A 60 -21.02 -7.13 5.85
CA SER A 60 -21.87 -8.15 5.26
C SER A 60 -21.10 -9.12 4.34
N GLY A 61 -19.87 -8.82 3.96
CA GLY A 61 -19.08 -9.63 3.02
C GLY A 61 -17.95 -10.41 3.69
N LEU A 62 -17.95 -11.74 3.53
CA LEU A 62 -16.78 -12.58 3.82
C LEU A 62 -15.73 -12.42 2.71
N ILE A 63 -14.50 -12.11 3.12
CA ILE A 63 -13.31 -12.07 2.28
C ILE A 63 -12.57 -13.39 2.44
N ASN A 64 -12.63 -14.21 1.40
CA ASN A 64 -12.21 -15.61 1.41
C ASN A 64 -10.73 -15.81 1.08
N ALA A 65 -10.11 -14.88 0.34
CA ALA A 65 -8.70 -14.93 -0.01
C ALA A 65 -8.15 -13.54 -0.36
N PRO A 66 -6.85 -13.28 -0.14
CA PRO A 66 -5.93 -14.09 0.67
C PRO A 66 -6.36 -14.17 2.15
N SER A 67 -5.85 -15.16 2.89
CA SER A 67 -6.11 -15.29 4.32
C SER A 67 -5.44 -14.16 5.11
N ALA A 68 -6.14 -13.66 6.13
CA ALA A 68 -5.61 -12.68 7.06
C ALA A 68 -4.82 -13.33 8.20
N SER A 69 -3.90 -12.58 8.80
CA SER A 69 -3.33 -12.96 10.09
C SER A 69 -4.31 -12.66 11.23
N LEU A 70 -4.17 -13.37 12.34
CA LEU A 70 -4.97 -13.13 13.55
C LEU A 70 -4.80 -11.69 14.08
N GLN A 71 -3.60 -11.13 13.95
CA GLN A 71 -3.31 -9.77 14.40
C GLN A 71 -4.00 -8.72 13.53
N LEU A 72 -4.02 -8.90 12.20
CA LEU A 72 -4.73 -8.01 11.29
C LEU A 72 -6.24 -8.02 11.56
N ASP A 73 -6.86 -9.20 11.69
CA ASP A 73 -8.30 -9.33 11.98
C ASP A 73 -8.67 -8.63 13.31
N ARG A 74 -7.89 -8.84 14.37
CA ARG A 74 -8.10 -8.15 15.67
C ARG A 74 -7.99 -6.64 15.56
N THR A 75 -6.98 -6.14 14.85
CA THR A 75 -6.78 -4.69 14.66
C THR A 75 -7.96 -4.07 13.94
N LEU A 76 -8.42 -4.67 12.84
CA LEU A 76 -9.55 -4.17 12.05
C LEU A 76 -10.85 -4.20 12.86
N ARG A 77 -11.13 -5.28 13.60
CA ARG A 77 -12.31 -5.36 14.48
C ARG A 77 -12.32 -4.31 15.56
N ARG A 78 -11.17 -4.02 16.16
CA ARG A 78 -11.07 -2.97 17.17
C ARG A 78 -11.29 -1.58 16.59
N GLN A 79 -10.73 -1.29 15.42
CA GLN A 79 -10.84 0.04 14.79
C GLN A 79 -12.20 0.28 14.14
N ARG A 80 -12.78 -0.74 13.51
CA ARG A 80 -14.01 -0.60 12.69
C ARG A 80 -15.26 -1.18 13.37
N GLY A 81 -15.10 -1.94 14.45
CA GLY A 81 -16.23 -2.54 15.17
C GLY A 81 -17.08 -3.42 14.26
N GLU A 82 -18.38 -3.14 14.24
CA GLU A 82 -19.38 -3.84 13.42
C GLU A 82 -19.18 -3.64 11.91
N TYR A 83 -18.44 -2.61 11.50
CA TYR A 83 -18.08 -2.34 10.10
C TYR A 83 -16.79 -3.06 9.67
N SER A 84 -16.19 -3.87 10.54
CA SER A 84 -15.03 -4.67 10.16
C SER A 84 -15.43 -5.73 9.12
N PRO A 85 -14.66 -5.89 8.03
CA PRO A 85 -14.89 -6.99 7.11
C PRO A 85 -14.70 -8.33 7.81
N HIS A 86 -15.44 -9.34 7.36
CA HIS A 86 -15.23 -10.71 7.81
C HIS A 86 -14.07 -11.32 7.02
N LEU A 87 -13.01 -11.73 7.70
CA LEU A 87 -11.82 -12.30 7.08
C LEU A 87 -11.69 -13.79 7.39
N VAL A 88 -11.30 -14.57 6.40
CA VAL A 88 -10.73 -15.91 6.66
C VAL A 88 -9.36 -15.72 7.31
N VAL A 89 -9.18 -16.26 8.52
CA VAL A 89 -7.95 -16.10 9.30
C VAL A 89 -7.12 -17.38 9.23
N ASP A 90 -5.85 -17.23 8.84
CA ASP A 90 -4.84 -18.26 9.03
C ASP A 90 -3.98 -17.88 10.26
N PRO A 91 -4.05 -18.63 11.37
CA PRO A 91 -3.28 -18.33 12.58
C PRO A 91 -1.77 -18.55 12.41
N LEU A 92 -1.33 -19.25 11.37
CA LEU A 92 0.08 -19.51 11.06
C LEU A 92 0.67 -18.48 10.08
N ALA A 93 -0.15 -17.55 9.57
CA ALA A 93 0.32 -16.49 8.70
C ALA A 93 1.19 -15.51 9.50
N GLU A 94 2.50 -15.66 9.37
CA GLU A 94 3.52 -14.77 9.94
C GLU A 94 4.12 -13.88 8.85
N SER A 95 4.43 -12.63 9.21
CA SER A 95 5.19 -11.75 8.32
C SER A 95 6.68 -12.08 8.41
N THR A 96 7.29 -12.47 7.30
CA THR A 96 8.75 -12.62 7.23
C THR A 96 9.42 -11.25 7.19
N HIS A 97 10.42 -11.04 8.04
CA HIS A 97 11.17 -9.79 8.15
C HIS A 97 12.59 -10.01 7.68
N ASP A 98 12.95 -9.50 6.50
CA ASP A 98 14.36 -9.58 6.08
C ASP A 98 14.71 -8.54 5.01
N ASN A 99 14.65 -7.25 5.38
CA ASN A 99 15.39 -6.22 4.66
C ASN A 99 15.51 -4.92 5.48
N HIS A 100 16.65 -4.24 5.34
CA HIS A 100 16.89 -2.90 5.89
C HIS A 100 16.53 -1.78 4.89
N THR A 101 15.88 -2.12 3.79
CA THR A 101 15.38 -1.14 2.80
C THR A 101 14.20 -0.36 3.39
N GLN A 102 14.21 0.95 3.25
CA GLN A 102 13.14 1.86 3.63
C GLN A 102 12.53 2.44 2.35
N LEU A 103 11.21 2.38 2.24
CA LEU A 103 10.49 2.94 1.09
C LEU A 103 9.96 4.31 1.47
N LEU A 104 10.43 5.34 0.79
CA LEU A 104 9.95 6.71 0.95
C LEU A 104 8.89 6.95 -0.12
N LEU A 105 7.62 6.97 0.25
CA LEU A 105 6.50 7.19 -0.67
C LEU A 105 6.06 8.63 -0.59
N ALA A 106 6.21 9.34 -1.71
CA ALA A 106 6.01 10.78 -1.75
C ALA A 106 5.35 11.20 -3.06
N ASP A 107 4.78 12.41 -3.09
CA ASP A 107 4.30 12.99 -4.35
C ASP A 107 5.46 13.17 -5.35
N HIS A 108 5.10 13.30 -6.63
CA HIS A 108 6.06 13.41 -7.72
C HIS A 108 6.95 14.65 -7.58
N ARG A 109 8.25 14.47 -7.82
CA ARG A 109 9.32 15.47 -7.71
C ARG A 109 10.42 15.11 -8.70
N ASP A 110 10.61 15.93 -9.74
CA ASP A 110 11.46 15.59 -10.91
C ASP A 110 12.93 15.32 -10.58
N SER A 111 13.50 15.96 -9.56
CA SER A 111 14.94 15.91 -9.26
C SER A 111 15.26 15.42 -7.85
N ALA A 112 14.29 14.81 -7.16
CA ALA A 112 14.52 14.34 -5.80
C ALA A 112 15.22 12.98 -5.79
N PHE A 113 16.24 12.86 -4.93
CA PHE A 113 16.88 11.59 -4.60
C PHE A 113 16.95 11.48 -3.09
N PRO A 114 16.73 10.30 -2.51
CA PRO A 114 16.86 10.15 -1.08
C PRO A 114 18.33 10.12 -0.70
N ILE A 115 18.67 10.82 0.38
CA ILE A 115 19.97 10.67 1.02
C ILE A 115 20.03 9.27 1.65
N GLN A 116 21.14 8.58 1.39
CA GLN A 116 21.36 7.25 1.95
C GLN A 116 21.82 7.38 3.41
N PRO A 117 21.33 6.49 4.31
CA PRO A 117 21.74 6.52 5.70
C PRO A 117 23.21 6.13 5.87
N ASP A 118 23.88 6.73 6.86
CA ASP A 118 25.23 6.32 7.28
C ASP A 118 25.15 4.96 8.00
N GLY A 119 25.25 3.86 7.26
CA GLY A 119 25.31 2.51 7.82
C GLY A 119 24.51 1.45 7.06
N LYS A 120 23.84 0.56 7.79
CA LYS A 120 23.03 -0.51 7.21
C LYS A 120 21.65 -0.01 6.82
N GLY A 121 21.22 -0.37 5.63
CA GLY A 121 19.93 -0.01 5.07
C GLY A 121 20.07 0.91 3.88
N ARG A 122 18.93 1.16 3.23
CA ARG A 122 18.88 1.94 2.01
C ARG A 122 17.55 2.66 1.93
N ASN A 123 17.60 3.93 1.56
CA ASN A 123 16.40 4.69 1.25
C ASN A 123 16.11 4.56 -0.25
N VAL A 124 14.90 4.15 -0.59
CA VAL A 124 14.42 4.16 -1.98
C VAL A 124 13.20 5.07 -2.07
N LEU A 125 13.31 6.11 -2.89
CA LEU A 125 12.22 7.03 -3.18
C LEU A 125 11.28 6.39 -4.19
N ILE A 126 10.02 6.21 -3.80
CA ILE A 126 8.96 5.66 -4.61
C ILE A 126 8.03 6.80 -5.04
N GLN A 127 7.86 6.97 -6.34
CA GLN A 127 6.96 8.00 -6.88
C GLN A 127 5.97 7.37 -7.85
N CYS A 128 4.72 7.37 -7.41
CA CYS A 128 3.61 6.84 -8.17
C CYS A 128 3.00 7.98 -9.00
N ARG A 129 2.99 7.82 -10.33
CA ARG A 129 2.46 8.82 -11.27
C ARG A 129 1.11 8.36 -11.80
N ASP A 130 0.23 9.32 -12.07
CA ASP A 130 -1.06 9.01 -12.68
C ASP A 130 -0.88 8.53 -14.12
N SER A 131 -1.34 7.31 -14.39
CA SER A 131 -1.29 6.67 -15.71
C SER A 131 -2.04 7.42 -16.81
N SER A 132 -2.98 8.31 -16.47
CA SER A 132 -3.63 9.19 -17.45
C SER A 132 -2.70 10.29 -17.98
N ARG A 133 -1.64 10.63 -17.22
CA ARG A 133 -0.71 11.73 -17.53
C ARG A 133 0.67 11.25 -17.94
N TRP A 134 1.07 10.08 -17.46
CA TRP A 134 2.38 9.52 -17.71
C TRP A 134 2.31 8.00 -17.76
N ALA A 135 2.85 7.42 -18.84
CA ALA A 135 3.00 5.99 -18.99
C ALA A 135 4.49 5.67 -19.08
N GLY A 136 4.96 4.72 -18.27
CA GLY A 136 6.36 4.36 -18.21
C GLY A 136 6.80 3.85 -16.85
N LYS A 137 8.10 3.61 -16.76
CA LYS A 137 8.79 3.20 -15.54
C LYS A 137 10.23 3.70 -15.58
N LEU A 138 10.67 4.31 -14.49
CA LEU A 138 12.06 4.73 -14.30
C LEU A 138 12.60 4.00 -13.08
N PHE A 139 13.64 3.21 -13.29
CA PHE A 139 14.34 2.51 -12.22
C PHE A 139 15.74 3.04 -12.13
N SER A 140 16.02 3.65 -11.00
CA SER A 140 17.37 3.85 -10.53
C SER A 140 17.54 3.10 -9.23
N LEU A 141 18.78 3.00 -8.81
CA LEU A 141 19.18 2.40 -7.56
C LEU A 141 18.37 2.97 -6.37
N ASP A 142 18.27 4.29 -6.24
CA ASP A 142 17.68 4.93 -5.06
C ASP A 142 16.30 5.57 -5.33
N ARG A 143 15.78 5.43 -6.55
CA ARG A 143 14.51 6.04 -6.96
C ARG A 143 13.81 5.17 -7.99
N VAL A 144 12.53 4.90 -7.74
CA VAL A 144 11.66 4.16 -8.62
C VAL A 144 10.40 4.97 -8.89
N GLU A 145 10.14 5.21 -10.18
CA GLU A 145 8.93 5.88 -10.66
C GLU A 145 8.15 4.92 -11.55
N PHE A 146 6.84 4.90 -11.39
CA PHE A 146 5.95 4.09 -12.21
C PHE A 146 4.56 4.70 -12.29
N ALA A 147 3.86 4.35 -13.38
CA ALA A 147 2.50 4.75 -13.58
C ALA A 147 1.55 3.87 -12.76
N SER A 148 0.47 4.42 -12.25
CA SER A 148 -0.64 3.64 -11.71
C SER A 148 -1.97 4.37 -11.87
N ASN A 149 -3.06 3.66 -11.64
CA ASN A 149 -4.41 4.23 -11.66
C ASN A 149 -4.89 4.69 -10.28
N TYR A 150 -4.00 4.92 -9.31
CA TYR A 150 -4.41 5.29 -7.94
C TYR A 150 -5.29 6.54 -7.89
N ARG A 151 -5.09 7.52 -8.79
CA ARG A 151 -5.93 8.72 -8.84
C ARG A 151 -7.38 8.42 -9.18
N MET A 152 -7.64 7.41 -10.02
CA MET A 152 -9.00 6.96 -10.30
C MET A 152 -9.69 6.45 -9.02
N PHE A 153 -8.96 5.76 -8.15
CA PHE A 153 -9.51 5.33 -6.85
C PHE A 153 -9.80 6.54 -5.97
N VAL A 154 -8.84 7.44 -5.79
CA VAL A 154 -9.02 8.66 -4.99
C VAL A 154 -10.26 9.44 -5.45
N ASP A 155 -10.42 9.62 -6.77
CA ASP A 155 -11.50 10.42 -7.35
C ASP A 155 -12.87 9.71 -7.31
N GLN A 156 -12.92 8.37 -7.48
CA GLN A 156 -14.19 7.63 -7.58
C GLN A 156 -14.69 7.05 -6.27
N THR A 157 -13.80 6.63 -5.37
CA THR A 157 -14.16 6.00 -4.09
C THR A 157 -14.04 6.96 -2.91
N GLY A 158 -13.44 8.14 -3.11
CA GLY A 158 -13.19 9.11 -2.04
C GLY A 158 -12.08 8.69 -1.08
N ILE A 159 -11.30 7.67 -1.41
CA ILE A 159 -10.15 7.24 -0.60
C ILE A 159 -9.09 8.33 -0.58
N ASN A 160 -8.48 8.53 0.59
CA ASN A 160 -7.42 9.51 0.73
C ASN A 160 -6.17 9.15 -0.08
N THR A 161 -5.55 10.13 -0.74
CA THR A 161 -4.30 9.94 -1.50
C THR A 161 -3.18 9.30 -0.65
N THR A 162 -3.04 9.70 0.62
CA THR A 162 -2.06 9.11 1.54
C THR A 162 -2.34 7.62 1.75
N THR A 163 -3.60 7.21 1.89
CA THR A 163 -3.99 5.80 2.01
C THR A 163 -3.64 5.00 0.75
N ALA A 164 -3.88 5.56 -0.43
CA ALA A 164 -3.50 4.92 -1.69
C ALA A 164 -1.97 4.78 -1.83
N LEU A 165 -1.20 5.76 -1.36
CA LEU A 165 0.27 5.66 -1.28
C LEU A 165 0.69 4.56 -0.30
N VAL A 166 0.12 4.49 0.89
CA VAL A 166 0.39 3.40 1.86
C VAL A 166 0.13 2.04 1.21
N ALA A 167 -1.02 1.84 0.56
CA ALA A 167 -1.35 0.59 -0.10
C ALA A 167 -0.35 0.22 -1.21
N THR A 168 0.07 1.19 -2.01
CA THR A 168 1.13 1.01 -3.01
C THR A 168 2.44 0.59 -2.35
N GLY A 169 2.81 1.23 -1.24
CA GLY A 169 4.01 0.90 -0.46
C GLY A 169 3.97 -0.51 0.12
N LEU A 170 2.82 -0.98 0.57
CA LEU A 170 2.64 -2.35 1.07
C LEU A 170 2.91 -3.40 -0.02
N LEU A 171 2.41 -3.18 -1.24
CA LEU A 171 2.66 -4.07 -2.39
C LEU A 171 4.16 -4.18 -2.69
N LEU A 172 4.85 -3.04 -2.77
CA LEU A 172 6.30 -3.00 -2.99
C LEU A 172 7.09 -3.57 -1.81
N ALA A 173 6.62 -3.37 -0.58
CA ALA A 173 7.25 -3.92 0.61
C ALA A 173 7.17 -5.44 0.66
N GLY A 174 6.12 -6.05 0.09
CA GLY A 174 6.04 -7.49 -0.12
C GLY A 174 7.16 -7.98 -1.04
N ASP A 175 7.22 -7.40 -2.23
CA ASP A 175 8.19 -7.77 -3.26
C ASP A 175 9.65 -7.54 -2.82
N TRP A 176 9.94 -6.38 -2.23
CA TRP A 176 11.31 -6.00 -1.86
C TRP A 176 11.67 -6.36 -0.42
N LYS A 177 10.77 -7.06 0.29
CA LYS A 177 10.93 -7.47 1.68
C LYS A 177 11.19 -6.30 2.63
N SER A 178 10.74 -5.09 2.27
CA SER A 178 10.87 -3.91 3.12
C SER A 178 9.99 -4.03 4.36
N THR A 179 10.51 -3.56 5.48
CA THR A 179 9.80 -3.52 6.77
C THR A 179 9.46 -2.10 7.22
N MET A 180 9.86 -1.09 6.44
CA MET A 180 9.69 0.32 6.79
C MET A 180 9.13 1.12 5.62
N LEU A 181 7.99 1.77 5.87
CA LEU A 181 7.39 2.76 4.99
C LEU A 181 7.48 4.15 5.63
N ILE A 182 7.93 5.12 4.86
CA ILE A 182 7.86 6.53 5.23
C ILE A 182 7.02 7.22 4.17
N VAL A 183 5.81 7.64 4.54
CA VAL A 183 4.79 8.10 3.60
C VAL A 183 4.51 9.57 3.82
N GLU A 184 4.56 10.37 2.77
CA GLU A 184 4.13 11.76 2.80
C GLU A 184 2.60 11.84 2.95
N ASN A 185 2.13 12.70 3.86
CA ASN A 185 0.70 12.96 4.07
C ASN A 185 0.15 13.91 3.00
N VAL A 186 0.07 13.44 1.75
CA VAL A 186 -0.37 14.22 0.60
C VAL A 186 -1.86 14.55 0.67
N GLY A 187 -2.68 13.64 1.17
CA GLY A 187 -4.12 13.84 1.29
C GLY A 187 -4.58 14.51 2.58
N ALA A 188 -3.66 15.03 3.40
CA ALA A 188 -3.96 15.75 4.65
C ALA A 188 -4.85 14.95 5.63
N LEU A 189 -4.54 13.66 5.82
CA LEU A 189 -5.14 12.85 6.88
C LEU A 189 -4.92 13.51 8.24
N SER A 190 -5.95 13.45 9.09
CA SER A 190 -5.86 13.82 10.50
C SER A 190 -4.88 12.92 11.25
N ARG A 191 -4.49 13.34 12.46
CA ARG A 191 -3.59 12.55 13.31
C ARG A 191 -4.18 11.20 13.70
N GLU A 192 -5.49 11.14 13.90
CA GLU A 192 -6.21 9.91 14.24
C GLU A 192 -6.20 8.94 13.05
N GLU A 193 -6.58 9.40 11.86
CA GLU A 193 -6.52 8.58 10.64
C GLU A 193 -5.09 8.10 10.31
N CYS A 194 -4.08 8.94 10.58
CA CYS A 194 -2.68 8.54 10.45
C CYS A 194 -2.33 7.42 11.44
N ALA A 195 -2.75 7.54 12.70
CA ALA A 195 -2.49 6.54 13.73
C ALA A 195 -3.17 5.20 13.38
N ASP A 196 -4.40 5.24 12.86
CA ASP A 196 -5.13 4.06 12.43
C ASP A 196 -4.40 3.32 11.31
N LEU A 197 -3.97 4.05 10.26
CA LEU A 197 -3.21 3.45 9.16
C LEU A 197 -1.87 2.86 9.62
N ILE A 198 -1.16 3.56 10.50
CA ILE A 198 0.10 3.08 11.08
C ILE A 198 -0.13 1.77 11.84
N GLU A 199 -1.21 1.69 12.60
CA GLU A 199 -1.54 0.51 13.40
C GLU A 199 -1.97 -0.68 12.51
N ILE A 200 -2.73 -0.44 11.44
CA ILE A 200 -3.06 -1.47 10.44
C ILE A 200 -1.78 -2.04 9.82
N CYS A 201 -0.84 -1.18 9.42
CA CYS A 201 0.43 -1.63 8.85
C CYS A 201 1.28 -2.41 9.87
N ALA A 202 1.30 -1.96 11.13
CA ALA A 202 2.00 -2.66 12.20
C ALA A 202 1.43 -4.07 12.46
N ALA A 203 0.13 -4.27 12.25
CA ALA A 203 -0.54 -5.57 12.42
C ALA A 203 -0.06 -6.65 11.42
N ILE A 204 0.56 -6.22 10.31
CA ILE A 204 1.16 -7.09 9.28
C ILE A 204 2.69 -6.96 9.25
N GLY A 205 3.28 -6.43 10.33
CA GLY A 205 4.73 -6.39 10.48
C GLY A 205 5.45 -5.27 9.72
N VAL A 206 4.72 -4.26 9.24
CA VAL A 206 5.29 -3.12 8.49
C VAL A 206 5.28 -1.87 9.37
N ARG A 207 6.48 -1.40 9.74
CA ARG A 207 6.62 -0.12 10.44
C ARG A 207 6.31 1.01 9.47
N THR A 208 5.43 1.92 9.87
CA THR A 208 4.99 3.02 9.00
C THR A 208 5.12 4.34 9.74
N ARG A 209 5.68 5.34 9.05
CA ARG A 209 5.71 6.72 9.51
C ARG A 209 5.05 7.61 8.47
N ILE A 210 3.97 8.26 8.85
CA ILE A 210 3.31 9.27 8.01
C ILE A 210 3.87 10.64 8.40
N VAL A 211 4.40 11.38 7.44
CA VAL A 211 5.10 12.65 7.66
C VAL A 211 4.50 13.77 6.83
N GLU A 212 4.56 14.99 7.35
CA GLU A 212 4.18 16.17 6.55
C GLU A 212 5.17 16.40 5.40
N LYS A 213 4.70 17.12 4.37
CA LYS A 213 5.51 17.49 3.19
C LYS A 213 6.85 18.12 3.56
N SER A 214 6.86 19.03 4.54
CA SER A 214 8.07 19.73 4.99
C SER A 214 9.11 18.77 5.60
N ALA A 215 8.65 17.74 6.32
CA ALA A 215 9.52 16.71 6.88
C ALA A 215 10.06 15.78 5.78
N MET A 216 9.22 15.35 4.83
CA MET A 216 9.68 14.57 3.67
C MET A 216 10.73 15.33 2.86
N GLU A 217 10.53 16.64 2.63
CA GLU A 217 11.52 17.46 1.92
C GLU A 217 12.85 17.57 2.68
N ARG A 218 12.82 17.69 4.01
CA ARG A 218 14.04 17.70 4.82
C ARG A 218 14.76 16.37 4.80
N MET A 219 14.04 15.25 4.86
CA MET A 219 14.63 13.92 4.68
C MET A 219 15.36 13.80 3.34
N LEU A 220 14.72 14.24 2.25
CA LEU A 220 15.29 14.14 0.91
C LEU A 220 16.46 15.11 0.68
N LYS A 221 16.47 16.29 1.32
CA LYS A 221 17.52 17.30 1.15
C LYS A 221 18.69 17.18 2.11
N TYR A 222 18.43 16.73 3.34
CA TYR A 222 19.40 16.77 4.44
C TYR A 222 19.59 15.42 5.15
N GLY A 223 18.79 14.39 4.85
CA GLY A 223 18.88 13.09 5.51
C GLY A 223 18.29 13.09 6.93
N GLU A 224 17.60 14.16 7.33
CA GLU A 224 16.98 14.29 8.65
C GLU A 224 15.70 13.44 8.72
N ALA A 225 15.82 12.23 9.28
CA ALA A 225 14.68 11.39 9.62
C ALA A 225 13.94 11.94 10.84
#